data_AF-A0A553ZPS5-F1
#
_entry.id   AF-A0A553ZPS5-F1
#
_cell.length_a   1.000
_cell.length_b   1.000
_cell.length_c   1.000
_cell.angle_alpha   90.00
_cell.angle_beta   90.00
_cell.angle_gamma   90.00
#
_symmetry.space_group_name_H-M   'P 1'
#
loop_
_entity.id
_entity.type
_entity.pdbx_description
1 polymer ?
#
loop_
_entity_poly.entity_id
_entity_poly.type
_entity_poly.pdbx_seq_one_letter_code
_entity_poly.pdbx_strand_id
1 'polypeptide(L)'
;MAALDHGPAFLRALDRAEERLAAVRSVHARLRHFRRLQAAAAVVALLAPTVPLWGVTKVGGSHGTWILVSLLTAVAALAALLTVRVACARPSRLRMTEEERAMLEDVNRLRELFAHVAEREQWDGSLTRSVRQRLSRFPIEGGSFR
;
A
#
# COMPACT_ATOMS: atom_id res chain seq x y z
N MET A 1 -4.51 2.93 31.33
CA MET A 1 -4.48 1.50 30.95
C MET A 1 -5.83 0.78 31.09
N ALA A 2 -6.90 1.39 31.62
CA ALA A 2 -8.15 0.71 31.98
C ALA A 2 -9.27 0.66 30.92
N ALA A 3 -9.00 1.03 29.65
CA ALA A 3 -10.08 1.28 28.69
C ALA A 3 -10.55 0.02 27.91
N LEU A 4 -9.79 -1.08 27.93
CA LEU A 4 -10.06 -2.28 27.10
C LEU A 4 -10.45 -3.52 27.93
N ASP A 5 -10.48 -3.40 29.26
CA ASP A 5 -10.61 -4.55 30.18
C ASP A 5 -12.06 -5.05 30.31
N HIS A 6 -13.00 -4.42 29.60
CA HIS A 6 -14.41 -4.73 29.61
C HIS A 6 -14.87 -5.20 28.22
N GLY A 7 -15.66 -6.27 28.18
CA GLY A 7 -16.09 -6.92 26.94
C GLY A 7 -16.62 -5.96 25.85
N PRO A 8 -17.52 -4.99 26.17
CA PRO A 8 -18.05 -4.04 25.19
C PRO A 8 -17.02 -3.04 24.66
N ALA A 9 -15.99 -2.73 25.44
CA ALA A 9 -14.92 -1.83 25.02
C ALA A 9 -13.91 -2.56 24.12
N PHE A 10 -13.64 -3.83 24.44
CA PHE A 10 -12.86 -4.73 23.59
C PHE A 10 -13.50 -4.89 22.21
N LEU A 11 -14.81 -5.17 22.14
CA LEU A 11 -15.52 -5.33 20.87
C LEU A 11 -15.51 -4.04 20.04
N ARG A 12 -15.72 -2.87 20.67
CA ARG A 12 -15.60 -1.57 19.98
C ARG A 12 -14.20 -1.30 19.46
N ALA A 13 -13.17 -1.70 20.19
CA ALA A 13 -11.79 -1.58 19.72
C ALA A 13 -11.50 -2.53 18.55
N LEU A 14 -12.05 -3.74 18.59
CA LEU A 14 -11.96 -4.70 17.49
C LEU A 14 -12.66 -4.18 16.22
N ASP A 15 -13.84 -3.59 16.34
CA ASP A 15 -14.57 -2.99 15.21
C ASP A 15 -13.75 -1.86 14.56
N ARG A 16 -13.19 -0.95 15.37
CA ARG A 16 -12.31 0.13 14.87
C ARG A 16 -11.05 -0.42 14.20
N ALA A 17 -10.48 -1.50 14.72
CA ALA A 17 -9.33 -2.15 14.10
C ALA A 17 -9.70 -2.75 12.74
N GLU A 18 -10.89 -3.34 12.60
CA GLU A 18 -11.37 -3.88 11.31
C GLU A 18 -11.65 -2.76 10.29
N GLU A 19 -12.23 -1.63 10.71
CA GLU A 19 -12.41 -0.45 9.86
C GLU A 19 -11.07 0.08 9.33
N ARG A 20 -10.06 0.18 10.22
CA ARG A 20 -8.70 0.56 9.84
C ARG A 20 -8.09 -0.44 8.86
N LEU A 21 -8.28 -1.74 9.09
CA LEU A 21 -7.80 -2.79 8.18
C LEU A 21 -8.43 -2.67 6.78
N ALA A 22 -9.73 -2.39 6.70
CA ALA A 22 -10.42 -2.17 5.43
C ALA A 22 -9.88 -0.92 4.71
N ALA A 23 -9.65 0.17 5.45
CA ALA A 23 -9.03 1.38 4.93
C ALA A 23 -7.63 1.10 4.37
N VAL A 24 -6.75 0.47 5.15
CA VAL A 24 -5.37 0.11 4.74
C VAL A 24 -5.36 -0.78 3.49
N ARG A 25 -6.25 -1.79 3.42
CA ARG A 25 -6.38 -2.66 2.24
C ARG A 25 -6.81 -1.89 1.00
N SER A 26 -7.77 -0.99 1.13
CA SER A 26 -8.25 -0.16 0.01
C SER A 26 -7.13 0.73 -0.55
N VAL A 27 -6.29 1.28 0.33
CA VAL A 27 -5.19 2.13 -0.10
C VAL A 27 -4.03 1.32 -0.68
N HIS A 28 -3.72 0.16 -0.12
CA HIS A 28 -2.77 -0.79 -0.70
C HIS A 28 -3.18 -1.22 -2.11
N ALA A 29 -4.46 -1.51 -2.33
CA ALA A 29 -4.99 -1.85 -3.65
C ALA A 29 -4.82 -0.70 -4.65
N ARG A 30 -5.15 0.54 -4.24
CA ARG A 30 -4.95 1.74 -5.07
C ARG A 30 -3.48 1.96 -5.41
N LEU A 31 -2.59 1.84 -4.43
CA LEU A 31 -1.14 1.96 -4.64
C LEU A 31 -0.59 0.88 -5.58
N ARG A 32 -1.06 -0.36 -5.46
CA ARG A 32 -0.69 -1.44 -6.38
C ARG A 32 -1.14 -1.13 -7.81
N HIS A 33 -2.34 -0.59 -7.98
CA HIS A 33 -2.85 -0.17 -9.28
C HIS A 33 -2.03 0.98 -9.87
N PHE A 34 -1.73 2.01 -9.06
CA PHE A 34 -0.89 3.13 -9.46
C PHE A 34 0.51 2.69 -9.89
N ARG A 35 1.12 1.75 -9.18
CA ARG A 35 2.43 1.19 -9.56
C ARG A 35 2.38 0.41 -10.88
N ARG A 36 1.30 -0.32 -11.15
CA ARG A 36 1.12 -1.03 -12.42
C ARG A 36 1.00 -0.05 -13.58
N LEU A 37 0.19 1.01 -13.41
CA LEU A 37 0.08 2.08 -14.40
C LEU A 37 1.41 2.80 -14.62
N GLN A 38 2.14 3.09 -13.54
CA GLN A 38 3.45 3.71 -13.64
C GLN A 38 4.47 2.80 -14.36
N ALA A 39 4.43 1.49 -14.13
CA ALA A 39 5.27 0.54 -14.84
C ALA A 39 4.91 0.48 -16.34
N ALA A 40 3.62 0.44 -16.67
CA ALA A 40 3.16 0.47 -18.06
C ALA A 40 3.58 1.78 -18.76
N ALA A 41 3.40 2.93 -18.10
CA ALA A 41 3.83 4.23 -18.63
C ALA A 41 5.36 4.30 -18.80
N ALA A 42 6.14 3.73 -17.88
CA ALA A 42 7.59 3.64 -18.01
C ALA A 42 8.00 2.78 -19.22
N VAL A 43 7.34 1.65 -19.46
CA VAL A 43 7.57 0.80 -20.65
C VAL A 43 7.23 1.56 -21.93
N VAL A 44 6.10 2.26 -21.97
CA VAL A 44 5.71 3.09 -23.13
C VAL A 44 6.72 4.21 -23.39
N ALA A 45 7.18 4.90 -22.35
CA ALA A 45 8.22 5.94 -22.47
C ALA A 45 9.56 5.38 -22.97
N LEU A 46 9.88 4.14 -22.61
CA LEU A 46 11.12 3.46 -23.03
C LEU A 46 11.04 2.96 -24.48
N LEU A 47 9.84 2.63 -24.97
CA LEU A 47 9.57 2.20 -26.35
C LEU A 47 9.27 3.37 -27.30
N ALA A 48 8.81 4.52 -26.80
CA ALA A 48 8.57 5.70 -27.61
C ALA A 48 9.77 6.15 -28.47
N PRO A 49 11.04 6.12 -28.00
CA PRO A 49 12.19 6.50 -28.82
C PRO A 49 12.60 5.45 -29.86
N THR A 50 12.08 4.21 -29.83
CA THR A 50 12.43 3.18 -30.83
C THR A 50 11.58 3.29 -32.11
N VAL A 51 10.40 3.90 -32.02
CA VAL A 51 9.50 4.14 -33.16
C VAL A 51 10.10 5.06 -34.24
N PRO A 52 10.74 6.21 -33.91
CA PRO A 52 11.36 7.05 -34.93
C PRO A 52 12.61 6.41 -35.56
N LEU A 53 13.27 5.46 -34.91
CA LEU A 53 14.48 4.79 -35.44
C LEU A 53 14.21 3.91 -36.67
N TRP A 54 12.98 3.44 -36.87
CA TRP A 54 12.61 2.61 -38.02
C TRP A 54 12.13 3.40 -39.25
N GLY A 55 11.86 4.70 -39.11
CA GLY A 55 11.36 5.55 -40.19
C GLY A 55 12.44 6.32 -40.96
N VAL A 56 13.71 6.23 -40.57
CA VAL A 56 14.78 7.11 -41.09
C VAL A 56 15.56 6.43 -42.20
N THR A 57 15.01 6.48 -43.42
CA THR A 57 15.75 6.21 -44.68
C THR A 57 16.02 7.48 -45.49
N LYS A 58 15.80 8.69 -44.95
CA LYS A 58 16.04 9.94 -45.71
C LYS A 58 17.02 10.89 -45.03
N VAL A 59 18.27 10.73 -45.45
CA VAL A 59 19.43 11.60 -45.26
C VAL A 59 19.09 13.07 -45.55
N GLY A 60 19.21 13.93 -44.54
CA GLY A 60 19.24 15.39 -44.71
C GLY A 60 19.20 16.16 -43.39
N GLY A 61 20.36 16.63 -42.92
CA GLY A 61 20.62 17.81 -42.08
C GLY A 61 19.92 18.02 -40.71
N SER A 62 18.64 17.69 -40.56
CA SER A 62 17.82 17.94 -39.35
C SER A 62 17.73 16.74 -38.40
N HIS A 63 18.39 15.64 -38.72
CA HIS A 63 18.36 14.41 -37.91
C HIS A 63 18.95 14.59 -36.51
N GLY A 64 20.01 15.39 -36.37
CA GLY A 64 20.64 15.63 -35.06
C GLY A 64 19.69 16.31 -34.07
N THR A 65 18.90 17.27 -34.54
CA THR A 65 17.93 18.00 -33.72
C THR A 65 16.75 17.12 -33.30
N TRP A 66 16.24 16.25 -34.19
CA TRP A 66 15.17 15.30 -33.82
C TRP A 66 15.64 14.26 -32.79
N ILE A 67 16.87 13.76 -32.91
CA ILE A 67 17.46 12.85 -31.92
C ILE A 67 17.60 13.56 -30.57
N LEU A 68 18.13 14.79 -30.57
CA LEU A 68 18.31 15.58 -29.35
C LEU A 68 16.97 15.88 -28.66
N VAL A 69 15.95 16.26 -29.43
CA VAL A 69 14.59 16.50 -28.92
C VAL A 69 13.99 15.22 -28.35
N SER A 70 14.10 14.09 -29.05
CA SER A 70 13.56 12.81 -28.55
C SER A 70 14.24 12.38 -27.24
N LEU A 71 15.56 12.58 -27.13
CA LEU A 71 16.33 12.28 -25.93
C LEU A 71 15.96 13.21 -24.77
N LEU A 72 15.87 14.51 -25.01
CA LEU A 72 15.46 15.50 -24.00
C LEU A 72 14.05 15.24 -23.49
N THR A 73 13.12 14.86 -24.39
CA THR A 73 11.74 14.54 -24.02
C THR A 73 11.69 13.26 -23.19
N ALA A 74 12.49 12.25 -23.53
CA ALA A 74 12.60 11.02 -22.75
C ALA A 74 13.20 11.27 -21.36
N VAL A 75 14.26 12.07 -21.26
CA VAL A 75 14.88 12.46 -19.97
C VAL A 75 13.91 13.26 -19.12
N ALA A 76 13.19 14.22 -19.70
CA ALA A 76 12.19 15.01 -18.99
C ALA A 76 11.02 14.15 -18.49
N ALA A 77 10.54 13.21 -19.31
CA ALA A 77 9.50 12.26 -18.91
C ALA A 77 9.99 11.34 -17.77
N LEU A 78 11.23 10.86 -17.84
CA LEU A 78 11.83 10.03 -16.79
C LEU A 78 12.01 10.83 -15.48
N ALA A 79 12.46 12.08 -15.57
CA ALA A 79 12.61 12.98 -14.45
C ALA A 79 11.25 13.29 -13.79
N ALA A 80 10.21 13.56 -14.58
CA ALA A 80 8.85 13.76 -14.07
C ALA A 80 8.28 12.51 -13.39
N LEU A 81 8.53 11.32 -13.96
CA LEU A 81 8.15 10.04 -13.35
C LEU A 81 8.86 9.80 -12.01
N LEU A 82 10.16 10.14 -11.93
CA LEU A 82 10.96 10.00 -10.71
C LEU A 82 10.56 11.01 -9.65
N THR A 83 10.30 12.28 -10.00
CA THR A 83 9.87 13.31 -9.04
C THR A 83 8.51 12.98 -8.45
N VAL A 84 7.54 12.55 -9.25
CA VAL A 84 6.24 12.07 -8.74
C VAL A 84 6.43 10.87 -7.80
N ARG A 85 7.33 9.95 -8.13
CA ARG A 85 7.62 8.78 -7.27
C ARG A 85 8.26 9.17 -5.95
N VAL A 86 9.20 10.10 -5.96
CA VAL A 86 9.93 10.55 -4.75
C VAL A 86 9.05 11.45 -3.88
N ALA A 87 8.36 12.42 -4.49
CA ALA A 87 7.55 13.40 -3.78
C ALA A 87 6.25 12.80 -3.22
N CYS A 88 5.57 11.93 -3.96
CA CYS A 88 4.27 11.40 -3.54
C CYS A 88 4.34 10.00 -2.96
N ALA A 89 5.15 9.09 -3.51
CA ALA A 89 5.08 7.67 -3.14
C ALA A 89 5.99 7.27 -1.97
N ARG A 90 7.06 8.02 -1.69
CA ARG A 90 7.99 7.72 -0.59
C ARG A 90 7.48 8.18 0.78
N PRO A 91 7.02 9.44 0.97
CA PRO A 91 6.52 9.88 2.28
C PRO A 91 5.19 9.18 2.64
N SER A 92 4.34 8.88 1.66
CA SER A 92 3.11 8.11 1.87
C SER A 92 3.36 6.67 2.32
N ARG A 93 4.42 6.03 1.80
CA ARG A 93 4.81 4.68 2.24
C ARG A 93 5.28 4.67 3.70
N LEU A 94 6.11 5.62 4.12
CA LEU A 94 6.61 5.66 5.50
C LEU A 94 5.46 5.84 6.48
N ARG A 95 4.58 6.82 6.23
CA ARG A 95 3.37 7.04 7.05
C ARG A 95 2.45 5.82 7.08
N MET A 96 2.23 5.16 5.94
CA MET A 96 1.47 3.91 5.93
C MET A 96 2.11 2.78 6.71
N THR A 97 3.43 2.67 6.66
CA THR A 97 4.15 1.61 7.38
C THR A 97 4.06 1.85 8.88
N GLU A 98 4.13 3.11 9.32
CA GLU A 98 3.91 3.51 10.72
C GLU A 98 2.46 3.24 11.15
N GLU A 99 1.47 3.64 10.36
CA GLU A 99 0.05 3.37 10.63
C GLU A 99 -0.26 1.86 10.66
N GLU A 100 0.34 1.08 9.77
CA GLU A 100 0.20 -0.37 9.72
C GLU A 100 0.83 -1.02 10.96
N ARG A 101 2.01 -0.57 11.39
CA ARG A 101 2.65 -1.05 12.62
C ARG A 101 1.82 -0.73 13.86
N ALA A 102 1.34 0.50 13.99
CA ALA A 102 0.48 0.89 15.11
C ALA A 102 -0.81 0.06 15.14
N MET A 103 -1.42 -0.22 13.98
CA MET A 103 -2.59 -1.11 13.89
C MET A 103 -2.25 -2.55 14.31
N LEU A 104 -1.11 -3.08 13.90
CA LEU A 104 -0.68 -4.43 14.29
C LEU A 104 -0.40 -4.53 15.79
N GLU A 105 0.21 -3.51 16.39
CA GLU A 105 0.45 -3.42 17.83
C GLU A 105 -0.88 -3.39 18.61
N ASP A 106 -1.85 -2.58 18.17
CA ASP A 106 -3.20 -2.53 18.74
C ASP A 106 -3.88 -3.92 18.68
N VAL A 107 -3.78 -4.61 17.54
CA VAL A 107 -4.38 -5.95 17.36
C VAL A 107 -3.66 -7.01 18.18
N ASN A 108 -2.33 -6.94 18.29
CA ASN A 108 -1.57 -7.89 19.09
C ASN A 108 -1.93 -7.76 20.57
N ARG A 109 -2.09 -6.53 21.05
CA ARG A 109 -2.61 -6.24 22.39
C ARG A 109 -4.03 -6.79 22.60
N LEU A 110 -4.91 -6.69 21.59
CA LEU A 110 -6.23 -7.33 21.65
C LEU A 110 -6.14 -8.86 21.70
N ARG A 111 -5.17 -9.49 21.01
CA ARG A 111 -4.96 -10.94 21.08
C ARG A 111 -4.48 -11.39 22.46
N GLU A 112 -3.61 -10.62 23.09
CA GLU A 112 -3.14 -10.87 24.46
C GLU A 112 -4.28 -10.74 25.48
N LEU A 113 -5.09 -9.68 25.36
CA LEU A 113 -6.22 -9.43 26.26
C LEU A 113 -7.42 -10.35 26.02
N PHE A 114 -7.55 -10.93 24.81
CA PHE A 114 -8.69 -11.76 24.43
C PHE A 114 -8.96 -12.89 25.42
N ALA A 115 -7.93 -13.65 25.80
CA ALA A 115 -8.09 -14.77 26.72
C ALA A 115 -8.61 -14.30 28.09
N HIS A 116 -8.04 -13.20 28.60
CA HIS A 116 -8.39 -12.65 29.90
C HIS A 116 -9.82 -12.05 29.92
N VAL A 117 -10.20 -11.32 28.87
CA VAL A 117 -11.54 -10.74 28.75
C VAL A 117 -12.60 -11.82 28.53
N ALA A 118 -12.32 -12.82 27.69
CA ALA A 118 -13.26 -13.92 27.43
C ALA A 118 -13.54 -14.74 28.69
N GLU A 119 -12.53 -15.01 29.51
CA GLU A 119 -12.67 -15.72 30.78
C GLU A 119 -13.41 -14.87 31.83
N ARG A 120 -13.05 -13.59 31.96
CA ARG A 120 -13.67 -12.66 32.92
C ARG A 120 -15.15 -12.41 32.66
N GLU A 121 -15.51 -12.20 31.40
CA GLU A 121 -16.88 -11.88 30.98
C GLU A 121 -17.70 -13.14 30.65
N GLN A 122 -17.15 -14.33 30.93
CA GLN A 122 -17.78 -15.64 30.69
C GLN A 122 -18.38 -15.75 29.29
N TRP A 123 -17.59 -15.39 28.28
CA TRP A 123 -18.06 -15.38 26.91
C TRP A 123 -18.47 -16.78 26.45
N ASP A 124 -19.66 -16.85 25.84
CA ASP A 124 -20.15 -18.10 25.28
C ASP A 124 -19.21 -18.61 24.16
N GLY A 125 -19.21 -19.91 23.94
CA GLY A 125 -18.32 -20.57 22.97
C GLY A 125 -18.57 -20.13 21.52
N SER A 126 -19.77 -19.59 21.24
CA SER A 126 -20.14 -18.96 19.97
C SER A 126 -19.41 -17.62 19.76
N LEU A 127 -19.47 -16.72 20.74
CA LEU A 127 -18.84 -15.41 20.74
C LEU A 127 -17.31 -15.53 20.69
N THR A 128 -16.75 -16.43 21.49
CA THR A 128 -15.31 -16.72 21.54
C THR A 128 -14.78 -17.19 20.18
N ARG A 129 -15.51 -18.08 19.48
CA ARG A 129 -15.17 -18.52 18.12
C ARG A 129 -15.23 -17.37 17.11
N SER A 130 -16.28 -16.56 17.15
CA SER A 130 -16.46 -15.42 16.26
C SER A 130 -15.31 -14.42 16.40
N VAL A 131 -15.00 -14.00 17.62
CA VAL A 131 -13.92 -13.04 17.89
C VAL A 131 -12.55 -13.61 17.48
N ARG A 132 -12.28 -14.90 17.76
CA ARG A 132 -11.06 -15.56 17.30
C ARG A 132 -10.94 -15.54 15.78
N GLN A 133 -12.02 -15.84 15.06
CA GLN A 133 -12.05 -15.83 13.59
C GLN A 133 -11.87 -14.42 13.01
N ARG A 134 -12.34 -13.39 13.72
CA ARG A 134 -12.11 -11.98 13.36
C ARG A 134 -10.65 -11.60 13.56
N LEU A 135 -10.08 -11.93 14.73
CA LEU A 135 -8.66 -11.68 15.05
C LEU A 135 -7.70 -12.40 14.10
N SER A 136 -8.06 -13.56 13.54
CA SER A 136 -7.24 -14.27 12.56
C SER A 136 -7.22 -13.62 11.18
N ARG A 137 -8.12 -12.68 10.86
CA ARG A 137 -8.12 -11.94 9.58
C ARG A 137 -7.04 -10.85 9.52
N PHE A 138 -6.52 -10.46 10.68
CA PHE A 138 -5.44 -9.49 10.76
C PHE A 138 -4.09 -10.15 10.49
N PRO A 139 -3.20 -9.50 9.73
CA PRO A 139 -1.85 -10.00 9.53
C PRO A 139 -1.13 -10.17 10.89
N ILE A 140 -0.20 -11.11 10.95
CA ILE A 140 0.71 -11.24 12.09
C ILE A 140 1.90 -10.32 11.82
N GLU A 141 2.46 -9.74 12.86
CA GLU A 141 3.68 -8.92 12.75
C GLU A 141 4.79 -9.71 12.04
N GLY A 142 5.32 -9.17 10.94
CA GLY A 142 6.25 -9.86 10.03
C GLY A 142 5.60 -10.55 8.81
N GLY A 143 4.28 -10.75 8.82
CA GLY A 143 3.50 -11.15 7.66
C GLY A 143 3.16 -9.93 6.81
N SER A 144 4.06 -9.54 5.90
CA SER A 144 3.79 -8.47 4.93
C SER A 144 2.47 -8.74 4.19
N PHE A 145 1.65 -7.71 3.94
CA PHE A 145 0.61 -7.76 2.91
C PHE A 145 1.28 -8.00 1.54
N ARG A 146 1.58 -9.26 1.24
CA ARG A 146 2.14 -9.71 -0.03
C ARG A 146 1.02 -9.98 -1.02
#